data_AF-A0A8T5EUI0-F1
#
_entry.id   AF-A0A8T5EUI0-F1
#
_cell.length_a   1.000
_cell.length_b   1.000
_cell.length_c   1.000
_cell.angle_alpha   90.00
_cell.angle_beta   90.00
_cell.angle_gamma   90.00
#
_symmetry.space_group_name_H-M   'P 1'
#
loop_
_entity.id
_entity.type
_entity.pdbx_description
1 polymer ?
#
loop_
_entity_poly.entity_id
_entity_poly.type
_entity_poly.pdbx_seq_one_letter_code
_entity_poly.pdbx_strand_id
1 'polypeptide(L)'
;QGEVPNSEFFKNINWLIENKFIKLDKIQQKTQEEIDHEEYLFSKYLRDIKNNISKEKRYIEYSNPSQDVIKKFLRDYVKWNFEQQVKMPSSGFPDPTYEIINGTYIIKYKVYINEQPTGLPLDHVSTLENSLGFWKSQELKTNNQKAKMTFEITKLRHEANVWVTWVVRDMGEGVLGHAHLGKGVVEVALGDYSCDGSFQLYDVETVEEIMTHELGHSIGLTHTNDKENIMYPSMTPHYAYCLLN
;
A
#
# COMPACT_ATOMS: atom_id res chain seq x y z
N GLN A 1 23.20 25.18 -36.26
CA GLN A 1 24.51 24.62 -36.65
C GLN A 1 24.23 23.29 -37.33
N GLY A 2 24.64 23.14 -38.60
CA GLY A 2 24.35 21.93 -39.38
C GLY A 2 25.19 20.77 -38.88
N GLU A 3 24.56 19.62 -38.68
CA GLU A 3 25.27 18.37 -38.38
C GLU A 3 26.19 18.04 -39.54
N VAL A 4 27.50 18.01 -39.27
CA VAL A 4 28.48 17.55 -40.25
C VAL A 4 28.22 16.05 -40.46
N PRO A 5 28.00 15.58 -41.69
CA PRO A 5 27.84 14.16 -41.97
C PRO A 5 29.05 13.39 -41.45
N ASN A 6 28.82 12.25 -40.77
CA ASN A 6 29.90 11.44 -40.19
C ASN A 6 31.03 11.15 -41.21
N SER A 7 30.68 10.94 -42.48
CA SER A 7 31.65 10.72 -43.56
C SER A 7 32.58 11.89 -43.83
N GLU A 8 32.11 13.13 -43.67
CA GLU A 8 32.88 14.35 -43.85
C GLU A 8 33.78 14.61 -42.63
N PHE A 9 33.28 14.32 -41.43
CA PHE A 9 34.08 14.31 -40.20
C PHE A 9 35.27 13.34 -40.31
N PHE A 10 35.04 12.09 -40.74
CA PHE A 10 36.14 11.11 -40.88
C PHE A 10 37.16 11.49 -41.96
N LYS A 11 36.74 12.10 -43.07
CA LYS A 11 37.67 12.61 -44.10
C LYS A 11 38.56 13.72 -43.55
N ASN A 12 38.00 14.65 -42.79
CA ASN A 12 38.75 15.75 -42.20
C ASN A 12 39.75 15.25 -41.14
N ILE A 13 39.37 14.26 -40.33
CA ILE A 13 40.27 13.63 -39.36
C ILE A 13 41.43 12.90 -40.06
N ASN A 14 41.15 12.11 -41.11
CA ASN A 14 42.19 11.43 -41.87
C ASN A 14 43.16 12.42 -42.52
N TRP A 15 42.67 13.53 -43.08
CA TRP A 15 43.51 14.58 -43.64
C TRP A 15 44.45 15.20 -42.58
N LEU A 16 43.97 15.42 -41.36
CA LEU A 16 44.79 15.96 -40.26
C LEU A 16 45.88 14.98 -39.80
N ILE A 17 45.61 13.67 -39.86
CA ILE A 17 46.57 12.61 -39.57
C ILE A 17 47.63 12.54 -40.68
N GLU A 18 47.23 12.53 -41.95
CA GLU A 18 48.13 12.48 -43.12
C GLU A 18 49.11 13.67 -43.16
N ASN A 19 48.63 14.86 -42.80
CA ASN A 19 49.44 16.07 -42.75
C ASN A 19 50.24 16.22 -41.43
N LYS A 20 50.27 15.16 -40.59
CA LYS A 20 51.01 15.09 -39.32
C LYS A 20 50.65 16.17 -38.31
N PHE A 21 49.48 16.80 -38.43
CA PHE A 21 48.94 17.72 -37.43
C PHE A 21 48.47 16.95 -36.18
N ILE A 22 48.05 15.70 -36.35
CA ILE A 22 47.76 14.77 -35.26
C ILE A 22 48.82 13.66 -35.26
N LYS A 23 49.56 13.55 -34.15
CA LYS A 23 50.49 12.43 -33.90
C LYS A 23 49.75 11.32 -33.18
N LEU A 24 49.69 10.13 -33.79
CA LEU A 24 48.99 8.95 -33.26
C LEU A 24 49.80 8.18 -32.19
N ASP A 25 50.92 8.75 -31.74
CA ASP A 25 51.96 8.13 -30.92
C ASP A 25 51.51 7.60 -29.53
N LYS A 26 50.21 7.74 -29.19
CA LYS A 26 49.59 7.23 -27.95
C LYS A 26 48.26 6.50 -28.15
N ILE A 27 47.83 6.25 -29.38
CA ILE A 27 46.74 5.29 -29.61
C ILE A 27 47.43 3.96 -29.86
N GLN A 28 47.51 3.13 -28.83
CA GLN A 28 47.84 1.72 -28.99
C GLN A 28 46.82 1.18 -29.99
N GLN A 29 47.25 0.99 -31.24
CA GLN A 29 46.39 0.46 -32.29
C GLN A 29 46.02 -0.95 -31.83
N LYS A 30 44.82 -1.08 -31.28
CA LYS A 30 44.31 -2.39 -30.92
C LYS A 30 44.36 -3.24 -32.17
N THR A 31 44.91 -4.44 -32.06
CA THR A 31 44.87 -5.36 -33.18
C THR A 31 43.41 -5.66 -33.53
N GLN A 32 43.14 -6.06 -34.77
CA GLN A 32 41.77 -6.45 -35.15
C GLN A 32 41.23 -7.54 -34.19
N GLU A 33 42.10 -8.46 -33.75
CA GLU A 33 41.79 -9.50 -32.78
C GLU A 33 41.36 -8.94 -31.40
N GLU A 34 41.98 -7.86 -30.92
CA GLU A 34 41.61 -7.20 -29.67
C GLU A 34 40.25 -6.49 -29.79
N ILE A 35 39.98 -5.85 -30.94
CA ILE A 35 38.69 -5.21 -31.22
C ILE A 35 37.58 -6.26 -31.30
N ASP A 36 37.81 -7.35 -32.05
CA ASP A 36 36.87 -8.46 -32.18
C ASP A 36 36.60 -9.13 -30.83
N HIS A 37 37.63 -9.25 -29.98
CA HIS A 37 37.48 -9.78 -28.62
C HIS A 37 36.63 -8.86 -27.73
N GLU A 38 36.83 -7.54 -27.80
CA GLU A 38 36.03 -6.57 -27.05
C GLU A 38 34.57 -6.53 -27.53
N GLU A 39 34.34 -6.58 -28.84
CA GLU A 39 32.99 -6.65 -29.40
C GLU A 39 32.28 -7.94 -29.00
N TYR A 40 33.00 -9.06 -28.97
CA TYR A 40 32.49 -10.32 -28.45
C TYR A 40 32.12 -10.23 -26.96
N LEU A 41 32.99 -9.65 -26.12
CA LEU A 41 32.71 -9.47 -24.70
C LEU A 41 31.50 -8.57 -24.47
N PHE A 42 31.39 -7.47 -25.22
CA PHE A 42 30.25 -6.57 -25.15
C PHE A 42 28.95 -7.24 -25.62
N SER A 43 29.00 -7.97 -26.72
CA SER A 43 27.86 -8.75 -27.23
C SER A 43 27.41 -9.82 -26.25
N LYS A 44 28.36 -10.50 -25.60
CA LYS A 44 28.09 -11.48 -24.53
C LYS A 44 27.42 -10.79 -23.34
N TYR A 45 27.93 -9.64 -22.90
CA TYR A 45 27.35 -8.85 -21.82
C TYR A 45 25.89 -8.44 -22.13
N LEU A 46 25.61 -7.95 -23.35
CA LEU A 46 24.25 -7.61 -23.77
C LEU A 46 23.32 -8.83 -23.82
N ARG A 47 23.84 -9.98 -24.27
CA ARG A 47 23.08 -11.25 -24.28
C ARG A 47 22.76 -11.70 -22.86
N ASP A 48 23.71 -11.55 -21.94
CA ASP A 48 23.52 -11.89 -20.53
C ASP A 48 22.50 -10.95 -19.87
N ILE A 49 22.54 -9.64 -20.15
CA ILE A 49 21.49 -8.69 -19.73
C ILE A 49 20.12 -9.12 -20.28
N LYS A 50 20.01 -9.40 -21.58
CA LYS A 50 18.73 -9.79 -22.20
C LYS A 50 18.17 -11.07 -21.59
N ASN A 51 19.02 -12.06 -21.35
CA ASN A 51 18.65 -13.30 -20.69
C ASN A 51 18.20 -13.04 -19.25
N ASN A 52 18.93 -12.21 -18.51
CA ASN A 52 18.59 -11.83 -17.13
C ASN A 52 17.25 -11.07 -17.09
N ILE A 53 16.98 -10.14 -18.01
CA ILE A 53 15.68 -9.46 -18.11
C ILE A 53 14.54 -10.49 -18.31
N SER A 54 14.73 -11.48 -19.20
CA SER A 54 13.69 -12.49 -19.44
C SER A 54 13.50 -13.48 -18.28
N LYS A 55 14.58 -13.83 -17.57
CA LYS A 55 14.56 -14.83 -16.50
C LYS A 55 14.16 -14.22 -15.16
N GLU A 56 14.64 -13.02 -14.87
CA GLU A 56 14.50 -12.39 -13.57
C GLU A 56 13.29 -11.46 -13.48
N LYS A 57 12.59 -11.14 -14.59
CA LYS A 57 11.44 -10.22 -14.63
C LYS A 57 11.56 -9.12 -13.56
N ARG A 58 12.66 -8.35 -13.59
CA ARG A 58 12.93 -7.36 -12.55
C ARG A 58 11.81 -6.33 -12.58
N TYR A 59 10.97 -6.36 -11.55
CA TYR A 59 9.95 -5.34 -11.31
C TYR A 59 10.70 -4.07 -10.89
N ILE A 60 10.60 -3.01 -11.69
CA ILE A 60 11.06 -1.70 -11.28
C ILE A 60 9.94 -1.15 -10.40
N GLU A 61 10.12 -1.29 -9.09
CA GLU A 61 9.27 -0.57 -8.14
C GLU A 61 9.49 0.92 -8.35
N TYR A 62 8.42 1.62 -8.74
CA TYR A 62 8.39 3.06 -8.52
C TYR A 62 8.67 3.30 -7.04
N SER A 63 9.60 4.22 -6.74
CA SER A 63 9.96 4.55 -5.35
C SER A 63 8.75 4.92 -4.49
N ASN A 64 7.67 5.36 -5.13
CA ASN A 64 6.37 5.57 -4.51
C ASN A 64 5.25 4.94 -5.39
N PRO A 65 4.69 3.77 -5.00
CA PRO A 65 3.61 3.11 -5.72
C PRO A 65 2.21 3.67 -5.44
N SER A 66 2.07 4.76 -4.67
CA SER A 66 0.78 5.31 -4.25
C SER A 66 -0.16 5.60 -5.43
N GLN A 67 0.37 6.14 -6.53
CA GLN A 67 -0.40 6.43 -7.75
C GLN A 67 -0.95 5.16 -8.43
N ASP A 68 -0.25 4.04 -8.35
CA ASP A 68 -0.72 2.80 -8.97
C ASP A 68 -1.75 2.11 -8.09
N VAL A 69 -1.64 2.23 -6.77
CA VAL A 69 -2.68 1.76 -5.84
C VAL A 69 -3.99 2.50 -6.05
N ILE A 70 -3.99 3.83 -6.04
CA ILE A 70 -5.21 4.61 -6.28
C ILE A 70 -5.83 4.28 -7.65
N LYS A 71 -5.04 4.13 -8.72
CA LYS A 71 -5.55 3.72 -10.04
C LYS A 71 -6.27 2.37 -9.98
N LYS A 72 -5.75 1.38 -9.24
CA LYS A 72 -6.41 0.08 -9.06
C LYS A 72 -7.75 0.21 -8.34
N PHE A 73 -7.82 1.04 -7.30
CA PHE A 73 -9.06 1.30 -6.56
C PHE A 73 -10.09 2.06 -7.41
N LEU A 74 -9.65 3.02 -8.22
CA LEU A 74 -10.54 3.79 -9.10
C LEU A 74 -11.07 2.96 -10.28
N ARG A 75 -10.34 1.93 -10.73
CA ARG A 75 -10.75 1.07 -11.85
C ARG A 75 -12.09 0.37 -11.60
N ASP A 76 -12.28 -0.18 -10.41
CA ASP A 76 -13.51 -0.87 -10.01
C ASP A 76 -14.07 -0.26 -8.71
N TYR A 77 -14.25 1.06 -8.71
CA TYR A 77 -14.58 1.86 -7.52
C TYR A 77 -15.70 1.28 -6.65
N VAL A 78 -16.82 0.87 -7.25
CA VAL A 78 -18.01 0.34 -6.54
C VAL A 78 -17.72 -1.01 -5.88
N LYS A 79 -16.75 -1.77 -6.39
CA LYS A 79 -16.37 -3.06 -5.82
C LYS A 79 -15.63 -2.89 -4.49
N TRP A 80 -14.78 -1.87 -4.42
CA TRP A 80 -13.83 -1.70 -3.30
C TRP A 80 -14.33 -0.79 -2.19
N ASN A 81 -15.27 0.12 -2.49
CA ASN A 81 -15.76 1.10 -1.53
C ASN A 81 -17.17 0.77 -1.05
N PHE A 82 -17.45 0.98 0.23
CA PHE A 82 -18.74 0.70 0.85
C PHE A 82 -19.59 1.97 1.06
N GLU A 83 -19.42 2.99 0.21
CA GLU A 83 -20.05 4.30 0.38
C GLU A 83 -21.59 4.24 0.53
N GLN A 84 -22.25 3.29 -0.16
CA GLN A 84 -23.70 3.10 -0.01
C GLN A 84 -24.04 2.33 1.27
N GLN A 85 -23.23 1.32 1.62
CA GLN A 85 -23.42 0.44 2.76
C GLN A 85 -23.16 1.16 4.09
N VAL A 86 -22.22 2.11 4.12
CA VAL A 86 -21.97 3.01 5.26
C VAL A 86 -23.16 3.94 5.52
N LYS A 87 -23.94 4.28 4.49
CA LYS A 87 -25.17 5.08 4.67
C LYS A 87 -26.34 4.22 5.18
N MET A 88 -26.22 2.89 5.19
CA MET A 88 -27.27 2.00 5.69
C MET A 88 -27.24 1.95 7.22
N PRO A 89 -28.41 1.92 7.88
CA PRO A 89 -28.46 1.81 9.33
C PRO A 89 -27.85 0.49 9.80
N SER A 90 -27.05 0.54 10.87
CA SER A 90 -26.43 -0.62 11.50
C SER A 90 -27.44 -1.69 11.96
N SER A 91 -28.71 -1.33 12.12
CA SER A 91 -29.80 -2.25 12.47
C SER A 91 -29.99 -3.39 11.47
N GLY A 92 -29.56 -3.23 10.22
CA GLY A 92 -29.61 -4.28 9.20
C GLY A 92 -28.57 -5.40 9.38
N PHE A 93 -27.61 -5.22 10.28
CA PHE A 93 -26.57 -6.20 10.57
C PHE A 93 -27.01 -7.16 11.68
N PRO A 94 -26.67 -8.46 11.59
CA PRO A 94 -26.87 -9.41 12.67
C PRO A 94 -26.24 -8.92 13.98
N ASP A 95 -26.88 -9.18 15.12
CA ASP A 95 -26.31 -8.91 16.43
C ASP A 95 -25.22 -9.92 16.79
N PRO A 96 -24.15 -9.49 17.50
CA PRO A 96 -23.17 -10.41 18.03
C PRO A 96 -23.82 -11.31 19.09
N THR A 97 -23.34 -12.55 19.17
CA THR A 97 -23.80 -13.49 20.22
C THR A 97 -22.91 -13.39 21.44
N TYR A 98 -23.36 -13.86 22.59
CA TYR A 98 -22.53 -13.92 23.78
C TYR A 98 -22.82 -15.13 24.65
N GLU A 99 -21.83 -15.51 25.44
CA GLU A 99 -21.96 -16.51 26.50
C GLU A 99 -21.37 -15.96 27.80
N ILE A 100 -21.88 -16.41 28.94
CA ILE A 100 -21.39 -16.00 30.25
C ILE A 100 -20.61 -17.16 30.86
N ILE A 101 -19.32 -16.97 31.08
CA ILE A 101 -18.43 -17.96 31.69
C ILE A 101 -17.83 -17.33 32.95
N ASN A 102 -18.11 -17.93 34.12
CA ASN A 102 -17.62 -17.44 35.41
C ASN A 102 -17.87 -15.94 35.65
N GLY A 103 -19.05 -15.45 35.25
CA GLY A 103 -19.43 -14.03 35.39
C GLY A 103 -18.76 -13.07 34.40
N THR A 104 -18.03 -13.58 33.40
CA THR A 104 -17.45 -12.80 32.29
C THR A 104 -18.25 -13.03 31.01
N TYR A 105 -18.62 -11.96 30.31
CA TYR A 105 -19.26 -12.01 29.00
C TYR A 105 -18.20 -12.28 27.94
N ILE A 106 -18.38 -13.34 27.16
CA ILE A 106 -17.58 -13.62 25.98
C ILE A 106 -18.45 -13.30 24.77
N ILE A 107 -18.21 -12.13 24.17
CA ILE A 107 -18.96 -11.62 23.02
C ILE A 107 -18.30 -12.13 21.74
N LYS A 108 -19.07 -12.78 20.87
CA LYS A 108 -18.62 -13.41 19.63
C LYS A 108 -19.05 -12.56 18.44
N TYR A 109 -18.06 -12.01 17.74
CA TYR A 109 -18.22 -11.23 16.53
C TYR A 109 -17.82 -12.06 15.30
N LYS A 110 -18.69 -12.11 14.30
CA LYS A 110 -18.38 -12.57 12.94
C LYS A 110 -17.97 -11.38 12.10
N VAL A 111 -16.79 -11.46 11.49
CA VAL A 111 -16.19 -10.41 10.67
C VAL A 111 -16.13 -10.87 9.22
N TYR A 112 -16.68 -10.07 8.32
CA TYR A 112 -16.51 -10.25 6.88
C TYR A 112 -15.47 -9.26 6.37
N ILE A 113 -14.50 -9.76 5.63
CA ILE A 113 -13.43 -8.94 5.05
C ILE A 113 -13.77 -8.75 3.56
N ASN A 114 -13.90 -7.51 3.11
CA ASN A 114 -14.12 -7.21 1.70
C ASN A 114 -12.89 -7.63 0.87
N GLU A 115 -13.13 -8.01 -0.39
CA GLU A 115 -12.03 -8.23 -1.33
C GLU A 115 -11.26 -6.93 -1.57
N GLN A 116 -9.96 -7.04 -1.83
CA GLN A 116 -9.10 -5.93 -2.23
C GLN A 116 -8.48 -6.16 -3.61
N PRO A 117 -8.02 -5.10 -4.31
CA PRO A 117 -7.20 -5.25 -5.50
C PRO A 117 -5.98 -6.14 -5.24
N THR A 118 -5.59 -6.97 -6.21
CA THR A 118 -4.42 -7.83 -6.08
C THR A 118 -3.11 -7.06 -6.25
N GLY A 119 -2.06 -7.53 -5.54
CA GLY A 119 -0.71 -6.97 -5.63
C GLY A 119 -0.63 -5.53 -5.09
N LEU A 120 -1.27 -5.27 -3.95
CA LEU A 120 -0.99 -4.06 -3.18
C LEU A 120 0.43 -4.15 -2.58
N PRO A 121 1.16 -3.03 -2.47
CA PRO A 121 2.55 -3.02 -2.06
C PRO A 121 2.76 -3.15 -0.55
N LEU A 122 1.72 -2.89 0.25
CA LEU A 122 1.75 -2.95 1.71
C LEU A 122 0.87 -4.11 2.21
N ASP A 123 1.27 -4.72 3.31
CA ASP A 123 0.51 -5.78 3.96
C ASP A 123 -0.59 -5.18 4.85
N HIS A 124 -1.77 -5.01 4.27
CA HIS A 124 -2.95 -4.56 5.00
C HIS A 124 -3.68 -5.70 5.72
N VAL A 125 -3.33 -6.96 5.45
CA VAL A 125 -4.01 -8.10 6.07
C VAL A 125 -3.53 -8.25 7.51
N SER A 126 -2.22 -8.14 7.73
CA SER A 126 -1.65 -8.19 9.09
C SER A 126 -2.18 -7.07 9.98
N THR A 127 -2.45 -5.87 9.44
CA THR A 127 -3.03 -4.77 10.24
C THR A 127 -4.35 -5.19 10.87
N LEU A 128 -5.23 -5.86 10.12
CA LEU A 128 -6.49 -6.37 10.66
C LEU A 128 -6.27 -7.49 11.68
N GLU A 129 -5.40 -8.45 11.40
CA GLU A 129 -5.10 -9.54 12.34
C GLU A 129 -4.55 -9.02 13.67
N ASN A 130 -3.64 -8.06 13.61
CA ASN A 130 -3.06 -7.39 14.78
C ASN A 130 -4.12 -6.60 15.56
N SER A 131 -4.96 -5.81 14.89
CA SER A 131 -6.05 -5.06 15.54
C SER A 131 -7.08 -5.99 16.20
N LEU A 132 -7.46 -7.10 15.56
CA LEU A 132 -8.34 -8.10 16.18
C LEU A 132 -7.66 -8.77 17.38
N GLY A 133 -6.34 -9.03 17.29
CA GLY A 133 -5.52 -9.54 18.37
C GLY A 133 -5.47 -8.58 19.57
N PHE A 134 -5.25 -7.28 19.30
CA PHE A 134 -5.29 -6.22 20.29
C PHE A 134 -6.60 -6.26 21.07
N TRP A 135 -7.74 -6.19 20.38
CA TRP A 135 -9.05 -6.21 21.02
C TRP A 135 -9.34 -7.52 21.75
N LYS A 136 -8.98 -8.68 21.19
CA LYS A 136 -9.14 -9.98 21.85
C LYS A 136 -8.37 -10.07 23.17
N SER A 137 -7.26 -9.34 23.30
CA SER A 137 -6.45 -9.30 24.53
C SER A 137 -7.04 -8.39 25.62
N GLN A 138 -7.93 -7.46 25.26
CA GLN A 138 -8.52 -6.51 26.19
C GLN A 138 -9.60 -7.17 27.07
N GLU A 139 -9.69 -6.68 28.31
CA GLU A 139 -10.81 -6.96 29.21
C GLU A 139 -11.57 -5.66 29.47
N LEU A 140 -12.76 -5.55 28.87
CA LEU A 140 -13.62 -4.38 28.98
C LEU A 140 -14.61 -4.56 30.13
N LYS A 141 -15.29 -3.46 30.51
CA LYS A 141 -16.38 -3.49 31.50
C LYS A 141 -17.69 -3.11 30.82
N THR A 142 -18.70 -3.98 30.96
CA THR A 142 -20.08 -3.71 30.56
C THR A 142 -21.00 -3.96 31.74
N ASN A 143 -21.84 -3.00 32.14
CA ASN A 143 -22.78 -3.14 33.27
C ASN A 143 -22.14 -3.68 34.57
N ASN A 144 -20.95 -3.19 34.94
CA ASN A 144 -20.14 -3.67 36.08
C ASN A 144 -19.67 -5.14 35.99
N GLN A 145 -19.80 -5.77 34.83
CA GLN A 145 -19.33 -7.12 34.54
C GLN A 145 -18.18 -7.08 33.55
N LYS A 146 -17.29 -8.07 33.63
CA LYS A 146 -16.15 -8.19 32.71
C LYS A 146 -16.65 -8.65 31.35
N ALA A 147 -16.12 -8.08 30.29
CA ALA A 147 -16.40 -8.47 28.91
C ALA A 147 -15.09 -8.74 28.18
N LYS A 148 -15.08 -9.82 27.41
CA LYS A 148 -14.03 -10.17 26.45
C LYS A 148 -14.67 -10.45 25.11
N MET A 149 -13.89 -10.28 24.06
CA MET A 149 -14.37 -10.44 22.70
C MET A 149 -13.60 -11.55 22.00
N THR A 150 -14.30 -12.26 21.12
CA THR A 150 -13.69 -13.21 20.19
C THR A 150 -14.20 -12.93 18.80
N PHE A 151 -13.32 -13.05 17.83
CA PHE A 151 -13.61 -12.74 16.43
C PHE A 151 -13.48 -14.01 15.57
N GLU A 152 -14.44 -14.20 14.67
CA GLU A 152 -14.46 -15.28 13.68
C GLU A 152 -14.57 -14.67 12.28
N ILE A 153 -13.63 -14.99 11.39
CA ILE A 153 -13.69 -14.53 10.01
C ILE A 153 -14.68 -15.41 9.23
N THR A 154 -15.66 -14.80 8.57
CA THR A 154 -16.62 -15.48 7.70
C THR A 154 -16.52 -14.99 6.25
N LYS A 155 -16.75 -15.91 5.30
CA LYS A 155 -16.88 -15.57 3.88
C LYS A 155 -18.30 -15.10 3.51
N LEU A 156 -19.26 -15.30 4.41
CA LEU A 156 -20.67 -14.98 4.18
C LEU A 156 -20.99 -13.61 4.77
N ARG A 157 -21.11 -12.62 3.88
CA ARG A 157 -21.39 -11.22 4.27
C ARG A 157 -22.67 -11.08 5.11
N HIS A 158 -23.73 -11.81 4.79
CA HIS A 158 -25.03 -11.71 5.48
C HIS A 158 -25.04 -12.29 6.91
N GLU A 159 -24.02 -13.06 7.30
CA GLU A 159 -23.89 -13.58 8.66
C GLU A 159 -22.96 -12.73 9.54
N ALA A 160 -22.21 -11.81 8.94
CA ALA A 160 -21.22 -11.02 9.63
C ALA A 160 -21.86 -9.85 10.38
N ASN A 161 -21.43 -9.67 11.64
CA ASN A 161 -21.77 -8.51 12.45
C ASN A 161 -21.03 -7.26 11.98
N VAL A 162 -19.80 -7.44 11.49
CA VAL A 162 -18.91 -6.36 11.07
C VAL A 162 -18.39 -6.65 9.67
N TRP A 163 -18.49 -5.67 8.76
CA TRP A 163 -17.88 -5.72 7.43
C TRP A 163 -16.70 -4.77 7.41
N VAL A 164 -15.51 -5.30 7.17
CA VAL A 164 -14.27 -4.53 7.13
C VAL A 164 -13.86 -4.32 5.68
N THR A 165 -13.47 -3.09 5.34
CA THR A 165 -12.86 -2.77 4.06
C THR A 165 -11.82 -1.67 4.22
N TRP A 166 -10.92 -1.58 3.24
CA TRP A 166 -9.97 -0.49 3.15
C TRP A 166 -10.28 0.31 1.90
N VAL A 167 -10.15 1.63 2.01
CA VAL A 167 -10.61 2.55 0.97
C VAL A 167 -9.49 3.50 0.56
N VAL A 168 -9.59 3.96 -0.69
CA VAL A 168 -8.74 4.99 -1.27
C VAL A 168 -9.68 6.04 -1.85
N ARG A 169 -10.27 6.85 -0.97
CA ARG A 169 -11.20 7.90 -1.33
C ARG A 169 -11.16 9.01 -0.29
N ASP A 170 -11.62 10.18 -0.70
CA ASP A 170 -11.93 11.24 0.24
C ASP A 170 -13.13 10.82 1.13
N MET A 171 -12.94 10.84 2.44
CA MET A 171 -13.96 10.54 3.45
C MET A 171 -14.45 11.80 4.18
N GLY A 172 -13.94 12.97 3.81
CA GLY A 172 -14.10 14.24 4.51
C GLY A 172 -12.76 14.73 5.06
N GLU A 173 -12.65 16.04 5.22
CA GLU A 173 -11.45 16.69 5.75
C GLU A 173 -11.11 16.14 7.15
N GLY A 174 -9.91 15.57 7.31
CA GLY A 174 -9.43 15.00 8.56
C GLY A 174 -10.04 13.66 8.97
N VAL A 175 -10.76 12.97 8.07
CA VAL A 175 -11.38 11.67 8.35
C VAL A 175 -10.50 10.54 7.82
N LEU A 176 -9.93 9.75 8.72
CA LEU A 176 -9.00 8.65 8.41
C LEU A 176 -9.68 7.26 8.38
N GLY A 177 -10.88 7.16 8.93
CA GLY A 177 -11.68 5.95 8.94
C GLY A 177 -13.16 6.26 9.22
N HIS A 178 -13.99 5.24 9.10
CA HIS A 178 -15.40 5.32 9.48
C HIS A 178 -15.88 3.97 9.98
N ALA A 179 -16.49 3.94 11.17
CA ALA A 179 -17.15 2.75 11.68
C ALA A 179 -18.55 3.02 12.27
N HIS A 180 -19.43 2.06 12.07
CA HIS A 180 -20.69 2.01 12.81
C HIS A 180 -20.46 1.56 14.26
N LEU A 181 -21.29 2.07 15.17
CA LEU A 181 -21.22 1.70 16.58
C LEU A 181 -21.87 0.32 16.83
N GLY A 182 -21.09 -0.63 17.38
CA GLY A 182 -21.54 -1.93 17.90
C GLY A 182 -21.79 -3.03 16.86
N LYS A 183 -22.04 -2.67 15.60
CA LYS A 183 -22.13 -3.56 14.43
C LYS A 183 -22.23 -2.71 13.17
N GLY A 184 -21.79 -3.23 12.03
CA GLY A 184 -21.92 -2.53 10.76
C GLY A 184 -20.66 -2.54 9.90
N VAL A 185 -20.40 -1.43 9.22
CA VAL A 185 -19.25 -1.28 8.33
C VAL A 185 -18.11 -0.62 9.08
N VAL A 186 -16.88 -1.06 8.78
CA VAL A 186 -15.60 -0.45 9.13
C VAL A 186 -14.87 -0.15 7.84
N GLU A 187 -14.62 1.13 7.58
CA GLU A 187 -13.76 1.61 6.50
C GLU A 187 -12.48 2.20 7.08
N VAL A 188 -11.35 1.81 6.52
CA VAL A 188 -10.02 2.33 6.90
C VAL A 188 -9.37 2.95 5.67
N ALA A 189 -8.92 4.21 5.76
CA ALA A 189 -8.16 4.82 4.68
C ALA A 189 -6.78 4.15 4.54
N LEU A 190 -6.39 3.88 3.31
CA LEU A 190 -5.01 3.47 3.00
C LEU A 190 -4.06 4.65 2.78
N GLY A 191 -4.60 5.86 2.74
CA GLY A 191 -3.87 7.07 2.41
C GLY A 191 -4.83 8.23 2.17
N ASP A 192 -4.27 9.40 1.94
CA ASP A 192 -5.01 10.63 1.66
C ASP A 192 -4.37 11.44 0.52
N TYR A 193 -4.95 12.62 0.28
CA TYR A 193 -4.46 13.58 -0.70
C TYR A 193 -3.76 14.74 0.00
N SER A 194 -2.58 15.07 -0.49
CA SER A 194 -1.88 16.31 -0.15
C SER A 194 -2.54 17.53 -0.81
N CYS A 195 -2.19 18.74 -0.36
CA CYS A 195 -2.75 19.98 -0.90
C CYS A 195 -2.48 20.21 -2.40
N ASP A 196 -1.49 19.54 -2.97
CA ASP A 196 -1.17 19.55 -4.41
C ASP A 196 -2.00 18.52 -5.21
N GLY A 197 -2.89 17.78 -4.55
CA GLY A 197 -3.71 16.72 -5.14
C GLY A 197 -3.00 15.39 -5.32
N SER A 198 -1.75 15.24 -4.85
CA SER A 198 -1.04 13.96 -4.88
C SER A 198 -1.58 13.00 -3.81
N PHE A 199 -1.90 11.78 -4.22
CA PHE A 199 -2.30 10.72 -3.29
C PHE A 199 -1.07 10.02 -2.70
N GLN A 200 -1.06 9.82 -1.39
CA GLN A 200 0.02 9.13 -0.68
C GLN A 200 -0.52 8.04 0.24
N LEU A 201 0.11 6.87 0.19
CA LEU A 201 -0.20 5.77 1.10
C LEU A 201 0.36 6.02 2.49
N TYR A 202 -0.43 5.70 3.50
CA TYR A 202 0.03 5.60 4.86
C TYR A 202 0.94 4.39 5.06
N ASP A 203 1.80 4.46 6.06
CA ASP A 203 2.56 3.28 6.49
C ASP A 203 1.67 2.24 7.20
N VAL A 204 2.22 1.04 7.37
CA VAL A 204 1.47 -0.10 7.94
C VAL A 204 1.04 0.19 9.37
N GLU A 205 1.88 0.87 10.15
CA GLU A 205 1.61 1.23 11.55
C GLU A 205 0.43 2.20 11.66
N THR A 206 0.37 3.22 10.81
CA THR A 206 -0.75 4.17 10.73
C THR A 206 -2.05 3.45 10.34
N VAL A 207 -2.01 2.57 9.33
CA VAL A 207 -3.20 1.80 8.93
C VAL A 207 -3.67 0.86 10.04
N GLU A 208 -2.76 0.25 10.79
CA GLU A 208 -3.08 -0.57 11.96
C GLU A 208 -3.71 0.23 13.10
N GLU A 209 -3.18 1.42 13.39
CA GLU A 209 -3.73 2.30 14.42
C GLU A 209 -5.18 2.72 14.08
N ILE A 210 -5.42 3.15 12.84
CA ILE A 210 -6.76 3.49 12.35
C ILE A 210 -7.68 2.26 12.42
N MET A 211 -7.24 1.10 11.91
CA MET A 211 -8.02 -0.14 11.96
C MET A 211 -8.41 -0.53 13.39
N THR A 212 -7.47 -0.39 14.34
CA THR A 212 -7.71 -0.70 15.74
C THR A 212 -8.74 0.25 16.34
N HIS A 213 -8.63 1.55 16.07
CA HIS A 213 -9.60 2.56 16.49
C HIS A 213 -11.01 2.27 15.96
N GLU A 214 -11.15 2.08 14.65
CA GLU A 214 -12.45 1.89 13.99
C GLU A 214 -13.12 0.56 14.40
N LEU A 215 -12.34 -0.50 14.63
CA LEU A 215 -12.86 -1.73 15.23
C LEU A 215 -13.39 -1.51 16.65
N GLY A 216 -12.79 -0.59 17.41
CA GLY A 216 -13.26 -0.17 18.72
C GLY A 216 -14.69 0.37 18.68
N HIS A 217 -15.03 1.18 17.68
CA HIS A 217 -16.41 1.59 17.44
C HIS A 217 -17.32 0.40 17.12
N SER A 218 -16.86 -0.53 16.28
CA SER A 218 -17.65 -1.72 15.93
C SER A 218 -17.93 -2.67 17.09
N ILE A 219 -17.15 -2.61 18.17
CA ILE A 219 -17.44 -3.35 19.42
C ILE A 219 -18.21 -2.51 20.45
N GLY A 220 -18.62 -1.28 20.09
CA GLY A 220 -19.49 -0.41 20.87
C GLY A 220 -18.78 0.66 21.70
N LEU A 221 -17.48 0.90 21.49
CA LEU A 221 -16.75 1.95 22.19
C LEU A 221 -16.98 3.31 21.53
N THR A 222 -17.04 4.35 22.35
CA THR A 222 -17.09 5.74 21.90
C THR A 222 -15.76 6.41 22.17
N HIS A 223 -15.56 7.60 21.60
CA HIS A 223 -14.34 8.36 21.81
C HIS A 223 -14.09 8.67 23.28
N THR A 224 -12.80 8.81 23.61
CA THR A 224 -12.32 9.25 24.91
C THR A 224 -11.48 10.51 24.78
N ASN A 225 -11.35 11.27 25.88
CA ASN A 225 -10.48 12.45 25.96
C ASN A 225 -9.04 12.12 26.41
N ASP A 226 -8.77 10.87 26.77
CA ASP A 226 -7.42 10.39 27.11
C ASP A 226 -6.61 10.16 25.84
N LYS A 227 -5.52 10.93 25.68
CA LYS A 227 -4.67 10.94 24.49
C LYS A 227 -3.85 9.66 24.30
N GLU A 228 -3.62 8.93 25.38
CA GLU A 228 -2.88 7.67 25.34
C GLU A 228 -3.79 6.47 25.02
N ASN A 229 -5.10 6.71 24.87
CA ASN A 229 -6.07 5.68 24.57
C ASN A 229 -6.27 5.53 23.06
N ILE A 230 -6.34 4.30 22.57
CA ILE A 230 -6.59 4.02 21.14
C ILE A 230 -7.91 4.62 20.63
N MET A 231 -8.91 4.85 21.49
CA MET A 231 -10.18 5.49 21.15
C MET A 231 -10.12 7.03 21.24
N TYR A 232 -8.93 7.63 21.34
CA TYR A 232 -8.76 9.08 21.19
C TYR A 232 -9.02 9.47 19.72
N PRO A 233 -9.85 10.48 19.44
CA PRO A 233 -10.38 10.75 18.08
C PRO A 233 -9.38 11.41 17.12
N SER A 234 -8.10 11.57 17.49
CA SER A 234 -7.16 12.33 16.67
C SER A 234 -5.76 11.75 16.72
N MET A 235 -5.18 11.55 15.54
CA MET A 235 -3.80 11.13 15.35
C MET A 235 -3.16 11.91 14.20
N THR A 236 -1.84 11.86 14.09
CA THR A 236 -1.11 12.37 12.92
C THR A 236 -0.59 11.17 12.12
N PRO A 237 -1.09 10.94 10.89
CA PRO A 237 -0.67 9.78 10.11
C PRO A 237 0.75 9.94 9.57
N HIS A 238 1.42 8.80 9.39
CA HIS A 238 2.72 8.69 8.73
C HIS A 238 2.57 8.03 7.36
N TYR A 239 3.45 8.39 6.43
CA TYR A 239 3.39 7.95 5.04
C TYR A 239 4.46 6.90 4.74
N ALA A 240 4.09 5.88 3.98
CA ALA A 240 4.97 4.77 3.63
C ALA A 240 6.12 5.18 2.71
N TYR A 241 5.94 6.25 1.93
CA TYR A 241 6.86 6.63 0.87
C TYR A 241 7.15 8.13 0.92
N CYS A 242 8.43 8.48 0.88
CA CYS A 242 8.84 9.88 0.75
C CYS A 242 8.50 10.43 -0.64
N LEU A 243 8.09 11.69 -0.69
CA LEU A 243 8.11 12.46 -1.93
C LEU A 243 9.56 12.84 -2.26
N LEU A 244 10.01 12.51 -3.47
CA LEU A 244 11.26 13.04 -4.00
C LEU A 244 10.95 14.46 -4.50
N ASN A 245 11.28 15.46 -3.69
CA ASN A 245 11.20 16.88 -4.06
C ASN A 245 12.44 17.33 -4.84
#